data_AF-A0A5B7IFK6-F1
#
_entry.id   AF-A0A5B7IFK6-F1
#
_cell.length_a   1.000
_cell.length_b   1.000
_cell.length_c   1.000
_cell.angle_alpha   90.00
_cell.angle_beta   90.00
_cell.angle_gamma   90.00
#
_symmetry.space_group_name_H-M   'P 1'
#
loop_
_entity.id
_entity.type
_entity.pdbx_description
1 polymer ?
#
loop_
_entity_poly.entity_id
_entity_poly.type
_entity_poly.pdbx_seq_one_letter_code
_entity_poly.pdbx_strand_id
1 'polypeptide(L)'
;MDKQKAKILHDLLKSSSADKTCRGLREIKKRLLTNLENLSVFRTLGLIPQALKLIQRPNEEILNGTLSILSSCCTDEDARREVSTLCASGHLSL
;
A
#
# COMPACT_ATOMS: atom_id res chain seq x y z
N MET A 1 5.76 -16.35 1.25
CA MET A 1 4.60 -15.79 1.99
C MET A 1 3.27 -16.27 1.39
N ASP A 2 2.30 -16.67 2.21
CA ASP A 2 0.99 -17.17 1.74
C ASP A 2 0.23 -16.11 0.92
N LYS A 3 -0.06 -16.42 -0.35
CA LYS A 3 -0.98 -15.65 -1.23
C LYS A 3 -2.31 -15.31 -0.53
N GLN A 4 -2.72 -16.13 0.43
CA GLN A 4 -3.92 -15.94 1.23
C GLN A 4 -3.83 -14.74 2.19
N LYS A 5 -2.67 -14.49 2.82
CA LYS A 5 -2.46 -13.32 3.70
C LYS A 5 -2.52 -12.02 2.90
N ALA A 6 -1.93 -12.03 1.72
CA ALA A 6 -1.96 -10.95 0.75
C ALA A 6 -3.38 -10.62 0.24
N LYS A 7 -4.18 -11.64 -0.05
CA LYS A 7 -5.57 -11.48 -0.48
C LYS A 7 -6.47 -10.88 0.61
N ILE A 8 -6.29 -11.31 1.86
CA ILE A 8 -7.00 -10.73 3.02
C ILE A 8 -6.64 -9.25 3.20
N LEU A 9 -5.37 -8.89 3.04
CA LEU A 9 -4.90 -7.51 3.16
C LEU A 9 -5.42 -6.63 2.02
N HIS A 10 -5.49 -7.18 0.81
CA HIS A 10 -6.11 -6.54 -0.34
C HIS A 10 -7.62 -6.26 -0.12
N ASP A 11 -8.37 -7.23 0.40
CA ASP A 11 -9.79 -7.04 0.75
C ASP A 11 -9.99 -5.99 1.85
N LEU A 12 -9.09 -5.93 2.84
CA LEU A 12 -9.13 -4.92 3.90
C LEU A 12 -8.89 -3.49 3.37
N LEU A 13 -8.00 -3.32 2.39
CA LEU A 13 -7.73 -2.01 1.77
C LEU A 13 -8.90 -1.51 0.90
N LYS A 14 -9.72 -2.41 0.36
CA LYS A 14 -10.92 -2.07 -0.43
C LYS A 14 -12.15 -1.76 0.42
N SER A 15 -12.08 -1.95 1.74
CA SER A 15 -13.20 -1.70 2.64
C SER A 15 -13.62 -0.23 2.66
N SER A 16 -14.94 0.03 2.72
CA SER A 16 -15.49 1.38 2.95
C SER A 16 -15.40 1.85 4.40
N SER A 17 -15.12 0.93 5.34
CA SER A 17 -14.92 1.25 6.75
C SER A 17 -13.50 1.77 7.01
N ALA A 18 -13.40 2.95 7.62
CA ALA A 18 -12.13 3.56 7.99
C ALA A 18 -11.35 2.69 8.98
N ASP A 19 -12.00 2.18 10.03
CA ASP A 19 -11.39 1.27 11.02
C ASP A 19 -10.75 0.03 10.35
N LYS A 20 -11.51 -0.66 9.47
CA LYS A 20 -10.99 -1.82 8.74
C LYS A 20 -9.81 -1.46 7.84
N THR A 21 -9.86 -0.28 7.22
CA THR A 21 -8.78 0.22 6.36
C THR A 21 -7.52 0.47 7.20
N CYS A 22 -7.64 1.20 8.30
CA CYS A 22 -6.54 1.48 9.22
C CYS A 22 -5.93 0.19 9.81
N ARG A 23 -6.77 -0.77 10.19
CA ARG A 23 -6.32 -2.09 10.65
C ARG A 23 -5.55 -2.84 9.56
N GLY A 24 -6.05 -2.78 8.32
CA GLY A 24 -5.36 -3.34 7.16
C GLY A 24 -3.99 -2.72 6.93
N LEU A 25 -3.89 -1.39 6.96
CA LEU A 25 -2.63 -0.65 6.81
C LEU A 25 -1.60 -1.06 7.87
N ARG A 26 -2.01 -1.18 9.14
CA ARG A 26 -1.14 -1.63 10.24
C ARG A 26 -0.63 -3.07 10.02
N GLU A 27 -1.51 -4.00 9.62
CA GLU A 27 -1.12 -5.39 9.37
C GLU A 27 -0.19 -5.53 8.16
N ILE A 28 -0.40 -4.73 7.10
CA ILE A 28 0.51 -4.67 5.95
C ILE A 28 1.89 -4.23 6.40
N LYS A 29 1.99 -3.11 7.12
CA LYS A 29 3.28 -2.61 7.60
C LYS A 29 4.00 -3.65 8.46
N LYS A 30 3.27 -4.30 9.37
CA LYS A 30 3.82 -5.31 10.29
C LYS A 30 4.28 -6.60 9.60
N ARG A 31 3.63 -7.01 8.50
CA ARG A 31 3.86 -8.33 7.89
C ARG A 31 4.56 -8.29 6.54
N LEU A 32 4.31 -7.27 5.72
CA LEU A 32 4.74 -7.20 4.32
C LEU A 32 5.94 -6.27 4.09
N LEU A 33 6.19 -5.34 5.01
CA LEU A 33 7.26 -4.33 4.83
C LEU A 33 8.44 -4.56 5.77
N THR A 34 8.62 -5.82 6.20
CA THR A 34 9.68 -6.23 7.13
C THR A 34 10.99 -6.59 6.44
N ASN A 35 10.96 -6.92 5.15
CA ASN A 35 12.13 -7.26 4.34
C ASN A 35 11.85 -7.08 2.84
N LEU A 36 12.91 -7.12 2.02
CA LEU A 36 12.85 -6.92 0.58
C LEU A 36 12.02 -8.00 -0.15
N GLU A 37 12.04 -9.25 0.31
CA GLU A 37 11.24 -10.33 -0.29
C GLU A 37 9.74 -10.03 -0.16
N ASN A 38 9.30 -9.63 1.03
CA ASN A 38 7.90 -9.30 1.27
C ASN A 38 7.45 -8.03 0.54
N LEU A 39 8.37 -7.07 0.34
CA LEU A 39 8.16 -5.89 -0.51
C LEU A 39 7.91 -6.28 -1.97
N SER A 40 8.69 -7.23 -2.50
CA SER A 40 8.46 -7.76 -3.85
C SER A 40 7.08 -8.42 -3.99
N VAL A 41 6.60 -9.08 -2.93
CA VAL A 41 5.25 -9.64 -2.87
C VAL A 41 4.20 -8.52 -2.85
N PHE A 42 4.41 -7.47 -2.04
CA PHE A 42 3.52 -6.30 -2.02
C PHE A 42 3.36 -5.68 -3.42
N ARG A 43 4.47 -5.57 -4.16
CA ARG A 43 4.49 -5.08 -5.55
C ARG A 43 3.76 -5.99 -6.52
N THR A 44 4.10 -7.28 -6.54
CA THR A 44 3.53 -8.27 -7.48
C THR A 44 2.02 -8.47 -7.32
N LEU A 45 1.47 -8.11 -6.17
CA LEU A 45 0.03 -8.14 -5.90
C LEU A 45 -0.72 -6.87 -6.35
N GLY A 46 -0.04 -5.89 -6.93
CA GLY A 46 -0.64 -4.64 -7.37
C GLY A 46 -1.19 -3.79 -6.20
N LEU A 47 -0.57 -3.88 -5.02
CA LEU A 47 -1.00 -3.13 -3.83
C LEU A 47 -0.51 -1.68 -3.85
N ILE A 48 0.55 -1.36 -4.60
CA ILE A 48 1.04 0.02 -4.77
C ILE A 48 -0.04 0.93 -5.36
N PRO A 49 -0.66 0.63 -6.53
CA PRO A 49 -1.75 1.43 -7.07
C PRO A 49 -2.94 1.61 -6.11
N GLN A 50 -3.23 0.60 -5.28
CA GLN A 50 -4.34 0.67 -4.32
C GLN A 50 -4.01 1.54 -3.12
N ALA A 51 -2.78 1.46 -2.62
CA ALA A 51 -2.29 2.38 -1.60
C ALA A 51 -2.36 3.82 -2.09
N LEU A 52 -1.93 4.12 -3.33
CA LEU A 52 -2.01 5.48 -3.88
C LEU A 52 -3.45 6.02 -3.92
N LYS A 53 -4.46 5.18 -4.20
CA LYS A 53 -5.88 5.58 -4.14
C LYS A 53 -6.35 5.93 -2.73
N LEU A 54 -5.76 5.35 -1.69
CA LEU A 54 -6.12 5.62 -0.30
C LEU A 54 -5.64 7.00 0.18
N ILE A 55 -4.61 7.57 -0.45
CA ILE A 55 -4.14 8.95 -0.19
C ILE A 55 -5.28 9.97 -0.41
N GLN A 56 -6.15 9.71 -1.39
CA GLN A 56 -7.26 10.60 -1.75
C GLN A 56 -8.45 10.54 -0.77
N ARG A 57 -8.45 9.62 0.21
CA ARG A 57 -9.52 9.56 1.20
C ARG A 57 -9.37 10.69 2.21
N PRO A 58 -10.45 11.42 2.56
CA PRO A 58 -10.41 12.49 3.56
C PRO A 58 -10.37 11.90 4.99
N ASN A 59 -9.30 11.18 5.31
CA ASN A 59 -9.06 10.59 6.62
C ASN A 59 -7.56 10.59 6.91
N GLU A 60 -7.15 11.38 7.89
CA GLU A 60 -5.74 11.62 8.22
C GLU A 60 -5.01 10.34 8.68
N GLU A 61 -5.69 9.46 9.43
CA GLU A 61 -5.10 8.19 9.87
C GLU A 61 -4.83 7.26 8.68
N ILE A 62 -5.78 7.18 7.74
CA ILE A 62 -5.61 6.42 6.49
C ILE A 62 -4.50 7.02 5.65
N LEU A 63 -4.45 8.35 5.50
CA LEU A 63 -3.41 9.05 4.76
C LEU A 63 -2.03 8.75 5.34
N ASN A 64 -1.86 8.96 6.65
CA ASN A 64 -0.58 8.75 7.33
C ASN A 64 -0.14 7.27 7.27
N GLY A 65 -1.08 6.34 7.52
CA GLY A 65 -0.81 4.91 7.39
C GLY A 65 -0.40 4.52 5.97
N THR A 66 -1.05 5.10 4.96
CA THR A 66 -0.76 4.87 3.55
C THR A 66 0.61 5.42 3.14
N LEU A 67 0.94 6.65 3.54
CA LEU A 67 2.25 7.26 3.29
C LEU A 67 3.37 6.48 3.96
N SER A 68 3.14 5.97 5.18
CA SER A 68 4.10 5.12 5.87
C SER A 68 4.39 3.83 5.10
N ILE A 69 3.40 3.23 4.43
CA ILE A 69 3.58 2.02 3.62
C ILE A 69 4.38 2.37 2.36
N LEU A 70 3.98 3.42 1.66
CA LEU A 70 4.65 3.86 0.44
C LEU A 70 6.10 4.27 0.67
N SER A 71 6.40 4.92 1.81
CA SER A 71 7.76 5.25 2.22
C SER A 71 8.62 3.98 2.36
N SER A 72 8.09 2.93 2.99
CA SER A 72 8.79 1.63 3.05
C SER A 72 8.96 1.00 1.67
N CYS A 73 7.96 1.11 0.78
CA CYS A 73 8.09 0.63 -0.60
C CYS A 73 9.17 1.37 -1.39
N CYS A 74 9.33 2.68 -1.20
CA CYS A 74 10.34 3.47 -1.89
C CYS A 74 11.79 3.15 -1.50
N THR A 75 12.03 2.27 -0.52
CA THR A 75 13.37 1.73 -0.22
C THR A 75 13.84 0.75 -1.30
N ASP A 76 12.91 0.10 -2.00
CA ASP A 76 13.15 -0.76 -3.16
C ASP A 76 13.14 0.06 -4.47
N GLU A 77 14.11 -0.16 -5.34
CA GLU A 77 14.29 0.65 -6.55
C GLU A 77 13.16 0.45 -7.56
N ASP A 78 12.71 -0.79 -7.73
CA ASP A 78 11.61 -1.11 -8.63
C ASP A 78 10.29 -0.53 -8.13
N ALA A 79 9.98 -0.71 -6.85
CA ALA A 79 8.78 -0.15 -6.24
C ALA A 79 8.79 1.39 -6.29
N ARG A 80 9.94 2.02 -6.09
CA ARG A 80 10.12 3.48 -6.27
C ARG A 80 9.87 3.92 -7.71
N ARG A 81 10.38 3.17 -8.69
CA ARG A 81 10.12 3.44 -10.12
C ARG A 81 8.64 3.28 -10.46
N GLU A 82 7.97 2.28 -9.91
CA GLU A 82 6.53 2.06 -10.09
C GLU A 82 5.71 3.22 -9.50
N VAL A 83 5.99 3.64 -8.26
CA VAL A 83 5.34 4.80 -7.64
C VAL A 83 5.54 6.05 -8.49
N SER A 84 6.79 6.32 -8.92
CA SER A 84 7.11 7.48 -9.76
C SER A 84 6.33 7.46 -11.08
N THR A 85 6.24 6.30 -11.74
CA THR A 85 5.50 6.13 -12.99
C THR A 85 4.00 6.36 -12.79
N LEU A 86 3.43 5.85 -11.70
CA LEU A 86 2.00 6.02 -11.37
C LEU A 86 1.66 7.48 -11.02
N CYS A 87 2.55 8.19 -10.34
CA CYS A 87 2.40 9.63 -10.10
C CYS A 87 2.47 10.42 -11.41
N ALA A 88 3.49 10.16 -12.25
CA ALA A 88 3.70 10.86 -13.51
C ALA A 88 2.59 10.64 -14.55
N SER A 89 1.92 9.48 -14.51
CA SER A 89 0.80 9.15 -15.40
C SER A 89 -0.56 9.74 -14.96
N GLY A 90 -0.58 10.60 -13.94
CA GLY A 90 -1.79 11.30 -13.51
C GLY A 90 -2.78 10.45 -12.72
N HIS A 91 -2.39 9.24 -12.30
CA HIS A 91 -3.22 8.39 -11.41
C HIS A 91 -3.38 9.00 -10.00
N LEU A 92 -2.47 9.89 -9.63
CA LEU A 92 -2.54 10.79 -8.49
C LEU A 92 -2.66 12.22 -9.02
N SER A 93 -3.86 12.64 -9.41
CA SER A 93 -4.20 14.06 -9.39
C SER A 93 -4.28 14.49 -7.93
N LEU A 94 -3.12 14.88 -7.36
CA LEU A 94 -3.00 15.59 -6.08
C LEU A 94 -3.41 17.04 -6.26
#